data_AF-A0A090WKI5-F1
#
_entry.id   AF-A0A090WKI5-F1
#
_cell.length_a   1.000
_cell.length_b   1.000
_cell.length_c   1.000
_cell.angle_alpha   90.00
_cell.angle_beta   90.00
_cell.angle_gamma   90.00
#
_symmetry.space_group_name_H-M   'P 1'
#
loop_
_entity.id
_entity.type
_entity.pdbx_description
1 polymer ?
#
loop_
_entity_poly.entity_id
_entity_poly.type
_entity_poly.pdbx_seq_one_letter_code
_entity_poly.pdbx_strand_id
1 'polypeptide(L)' 'MKRVLLLLFLVYGMASAQEYFPNNDDISARGEVVVAITNATIVTQPGTVINNGTIILRMVKYRI' A
#
# COMPACT_ATOMS: atom_id res chain seq x y z
N MET A 1 -11.32 -51.76 -11.96
CA MET A 1 -10.77 -50.49 -12.52
C MET A 1 -11.33 -49.23 -11.85
N LYS A 2 -12.66 -49.11 -11.61
CA LYS A 2 -13.28 -47.92 -10.98
C LYS A 2 -12.69 -47.52 -9.61
N ARG A 3 -12.35 -48.50 -8.77
CA ARG A 3 -11.74 -48.26 -7.43
C ARG A 3 -10.31 -47.71 -7.51
N VAL A 4 -9.56 -48.07 -8.55
CA VAL A 4 -8.18 -47.60 -8.76
C VAL A 4 -8.18 -46.13 -9.19
N LEU A 5 -9.11 -45.76 -10.08
CA LEU A 5 -9.34 -44.37 -10.47
C LEU A 5 -9.71 -43.49 -9.27
N LEU A 6 -10.51 -44.01 -8.34
CA LEU A 6 -10.92 -43.30 -7.14
C LEU A 6 -9.75 -43.06 -6.17
N LEU A 7 -8.84 -44.03 -6.06
CA LEU A 7 -7.61 -43.89 -5.28
C LEU A 7 -6.63 -42.88 -5.91
N LEU A 8 -6.50 -42.88 -7.23
CA LEU A 8 -5.67 -41.90 -7.95
C LEU A 8 -6.19 -40.45 -7.75
N PHE A 9 -7.51 -40.27 -7.74
CA PHE A 9 -8.13 -38.98 -7.48
C PHE A 9 -7.85 -38.47 -6.06
N LEU A 10 -7.83 -39.38 -5.08
CA LEU A 10 -7.55 -39.05 -3.68
C LEU A 10 -6.09 -38.59 -3.47
N VAL A 11 -5.14 -39.26 -4.13
CA VAL A 11 -3.71 -38.92 -4.05
C VAL A 11 -3.41 -37.58 -4.73
N TYR A 12 -4.10 -37.27 -5.82
CA TYR A 12 -3.94 -35.98 -6.51
C TYR A 12 -4.34 -34.80 -5.63
N GLY A 13 -5.44 -34.92 -4.88
CA GLY A 13 -5.91 -33.87 -3.96
C GLY A 13 -4.93 -33.54 -2.83
N MET A 14 -4.13 -34.53 -2.39
CA MET A 14 -3.09 -34.34 -1.37
C MET A 14 -1.83 -33.65 -1.93
N ALA A 15 -1.52 -33.87 -3.21
CA ALA A 15 -0.38 -33.24 -3.89
C ALA A 15 -0.64 -31.78 -4.29
N SER A 16 -1.91 -31.34 -4.33
CA SER A 16 -2.33 -30.00 -4.71
C SER A 16 -2.51 -29.02 -3.55
N ALA A 17 -1.98 -29.31 -2.36
CA ALA A 17 -1.86 -28.32 -1.30
C ALA A 17 -0.82 -27.27 -1.72
N GLN A 18 -1.25 -26.27 -2.48
CA GLN A 18 -0.45 -25.07 -2.70
C GLN A 18 -0.18 -24.46 -1.33
N GLU A 19 1.10 -24.35 -0.98
CA GLU A 19 1.52 -23.62 0.20
C GLU A 19 1.19 -22.15 -0.04
N TYR A 20 0.04 -21.70 0.47
CA TYR A 20 -0.33 -20.30 0.43
C TYR A 20 0.60 -19.55 1.37
N PHE A 21 1.66 -18.98 0.80
CA PHE A 21 2.39 -17.92 1.47
C PHE A 21 1.64 -16.62 1.18
N PRO A 22 1.07 -15.95 2.19
CA PRO A 22 0.55 -14.60 1.98
C PRO A 22 1.69 -13.76 1.42
N ASN A 23 1.51 -13.25 0.20
CA ASN A 23 2.46 -12.30 -0.34
C ASN A 23 2.17 -10.95 0.30
N ASN A 24 3.09 -10.47 1.13
CA ASN A 24 2.97 -9.19 1.83
C ASN A 24 3.28 -7.98 0.94
N ASP A 25 3.47 -8.18 -0.37
CA ASP A 25 3.71 -7.10 -1.33
C ASP A 25 2.65 -5.98 -1.23
N ASP A 26 1.41 -6.32 -0.89
CA ASP A 26 0.30 -5.36 -0.77
C ASP A 26 0.28 -4.56 0.56
N ILE A 27 1.05 -4.98 1.57
CA ILE A 27 1.14 -4.31 2.89
C ILE A 27 2.09 -3.09 2.83
N SER A 28 2.86 -2.96 1.75
CA SER A 28 3.88 -1.93 1.59
C SER A 28 3.50 -0.80 0.61
N ALA A 29 2.21 -0.65 0.29
CA ALA A 29 1.73 0.45 -0.56
C ALA A 29 1.96 1.82 0.11
N ARG A 30 3.19 2.33 0.01
CA ARG A 30 3.60 3.68 0.37
C ARG A 30 3.10 4.62 -0.73
N GLY A 31 1.98 5.29 -0.49
CA GLY A 31 1.52 6.34 -1.39
C GLY A 31 2.26 7.65 -1.08
N GLU A 32 2.87 8.28 -2.08
CA GLU A 32 3.30 9.68 -1.94
C GLU A 32 2.09 10.60 -2.09
N VAL A 33 1.91 11.52 -1.13
CA VAL A 33 0.88 12.55 -1.20
C VAL A 33 1.56 13.92 -1.18
N VAL A 34 1.22 14.76 -2.16
CA VAL A 34 1.67 16.15 -2.24
C VAL A 34 0.48 17.07 -2.03
N VAL A 35 0.61 17.99 -1.07
CA VAL A 35 -0.39 19.01 -0.76
C VAL A 35 0.20 20.38 -1.03
N ALA A 36 -0.53 21.22 -1.77
CA ALA A 36 -0.18 22.62 -2.01
C ALA A 36 -1.18 23.53 -1.29
N ILE A 37 -0.70 24.33 -0.34
CA ILE A 37 -1.46 25.40 0.29
C ILE A 37 -1.11 26.68 -0.46
N THR A 38 -2.06 27.22 -1.22
CA THR A 38 -1.85 28.39 -2.09
C THR A 38 -2.47 29.64 -1.48
N ASN A 39 -2.03 30.82 -1.96
CA ASN A 39 -2.50 32.13 -1.48
C ASN A 39 -2.38 32.31 0.04
N ALA A 40 -1.34 31.72 0.64
CA ALA A 40 -1.14 31.73 2.07
C ALA A 40 -0.43 33.00 2.54
N THR A 41 -0.80 33.48 3.72
CA THR A 41 0.03 34.37 4.53
C THR A 41 0.91 33.51 5.44
N ILE A 42 2.23 33.59 5.26
CA ILE A 42 3.21 32.73 5.94
C ILE A 42 4.02 33.59 6.91
N VAL A 43 4.01 33.25 8.20
CA VAL A 43 4.85 33.88 9.22
C VAL A 43 6.00 32.93 9.53
N THR A 44 7.23 33.31 9.16
CA THR A 44 8.42 32.45 9.36
C THR A 44 9.10 32.70 10.70
N GLN A 45 9.02 33.94 11.18
CA GLN A 45 9.53 34.40 12.47
C GLN A 45 8.81 35.71 12.84
N PRO A 46 8.84 36.16 14.11
CA PRO A 46 8.21 37.41 14.50
C PRO A 46 8.61 38.57 13.58
N GLY A 47 7.61 39.27 13.04
CA GLY A 47 7.83 40.42 12.14
C GLY A 47 8.20 40.07 10.69
N THR A 48 8.42 38.80 10.34
CA THR A 48 8.69 38.36 8.95
C THR A 48 7.48 37.64 8.38
N VAL A 49 6.83 38.28 7.40
CA VAL A 49 5.59 37.80 6.79
C VAL A 49 5.76 37.72 5.27
N ILE A 50 5.39 36.58 4.68
CA ILE A 50 5.28 36.37 3.23
C ILE A 50 3.80 36.33 2.88
N ASN A 51 3.36 37.23 2.00
CA ASN A 51 1.98 37.26 1.51
C ASN A 51 1.86 36.54 0.16
N ASN A 52 0.69 35.94 -0.11
CA ASN A 52 0.40 35.20 -1.34
C ASN A 52 1.40 34.08 -1.64
N GLY A 53 1.93 33.45 -0.59
CA GLY A 53 2.88 32.34 -0.71
C GLY A 53 2.21 31.01 -1.04
N THR A 54 3.02 30.05 -1.49
CA THR A 54 2.61 28.65 -1.63
C THR A 54 3.49 27.76 -0.75
N ILE A 55 2.86 26.91 0.07
CA ILE A 55 3.55 25.88 0.86
C ILE A 55 3.30 24.53 0.21
N ILE A 56 4.37 23.80 -0.08
CA ILE A 56 4.31 22.44 -0.62
C ILE A 56 4.70 21.46 0.49
N LEU A 57 3.80 20.55 0.81
CA LEU A 57 4.01 19.47 1.77
C LEU A 57 4.08 18.15 1.01
N ARG A 58 5.18 17.40 1.17
CA ARG A 58 5.30 16.03 0.69
C ARG A 58 5.24 15.10 1.90
N MET A 59 4.29 14.18 1.89
CA MET A 59 4.09 13.21 2.97
C MET A 59 4.00 11.79 2.43
N VAL A 60 4.52 10.85 3.21
CA VAL A 60 4.32 9.43 2.97
C VAL A 60 3.00 9.03 3.62
N LYS A 61 2.04 8.56 2.82
CA LYS A 61 0.80 7.99 3.31
C LYS A 61 0.97 6.48 3.45
N TYR A 62 0.89 6.01 4.68
CA TYR A 62 0.78 4.59 4.98
C TYR A 62 -0.68 4.17 4.81
N ARG A 63 -0.93 3.13 4.02
CA ARG A 63 -2.23 2.46 3.98
C ARG A 63 -2.25 1.46 5.13
N ILE A 64 -3.05 1.76 6.15
CA ILE A 64 -3.34 0.84 7.27
C ILE A 64 -4.52 -0.03 6.89
#